data_AF-A0A9W8Q6V9-F1
#
_entry.id   AF-A0A9W8Q6V9-F1
#
_cell.length_a   1.000
_cell.length_b   1.000
_cell.length_c   1.000
_cell.angle_alpha   90.00
_cell.angle_beta   90.00
_cell.angle_gamma   90.00
#
_symmetry.space_group_name_H-M   'P 1'
#
loop_
_entity.id
_entity.type
_entity.pdbx_description
1 polymer ?
#
loop_
_entity_poly.entity_id
_entity_poly.type
_entity_poly.pdbx_seq_one_letter_code
_entity_poly.pdbx_strand_id
1 'polypeptide(L)'
;MAPPPSMDPDVDVDMTHDEEDDQGERLINEEYKTWKKNSPFLYDMILGTALTWPTLTVQWFPDVKEPKDKNFRMHRLLLGTHTSDESANFLQFADVQIPKALEPNPSDFDEDRGEIGGYGKAGDVAAIKCDIVQKIEHPGEVNKARYQPQNPDIVATLCVDGKILIFDRTKHPLQPTSSGKINAQVELIGHKAEGFGLAWSPHDVGCLASGSEDRTMCLWDLKKLESDVKILKPSRRYTHHTQVVNDVQYHPISKSFIGSVSDDQTLQIVDTRHGDMSKAAVVAKGGHLDAINALAFNPNSEVLVATASADKTIGIWDLRNVKEKVHTLEGHNDAVTSLSWHPNEAGILGSGSYDRRIIFWDLSRVGEEQLPDDLDDGPPELLFMHGGHTNHLADFSWNRNEPWLVASAAEDNLLQIWKVAEAIVGKDDGELPVDELDR
;
A
#
# COMPACT_ATOMS: atom_id res chain seq x y z
N MET A 1 48.14 -3.45 47.92
CA MET A 1 46.77 -3.60 47.43
C MET A 1 46.81 -3.32 45.94
N ALA A 2 46.47 -4.30 45.11
CA ALA A 2 46.30 -4.05 43.67
C ALA A 2 45.04 -3.16 43.48
N PRO A 3 45.00 -2.28 42.47
CA PRO A 3 43.80 -1.51 42.17
C PRO A 3 42.71 -2.46 41.62
N PRO A 4 41.41 -2.13 41.81
CA PRO A 4 40.34 -2.92 41.24
C PRO A 4 40.35 -2.79 39.70
N PRO A 5 39.95 -3.83 38.95
CA PRO A 5 39.77 -3.72 37.51
C PRO A 5 38.63 -2.74 37.21
N SER A 6 38.87 -1.82 36.28
CA SER A 6 37.84 -1.00 35.66
C SER A 6 36.95 -1.89 34.81
N MET A 7 35.67 -1.98 35.16
CA MET A 7 34.65 -2.44 34.20
C MET A 7 34.39 -1.27 33.25
N ASP A 8 34.69 -1.46 31.96
CA ASP A 8 34.27 -0.54 30.91
C ASP A 8 32.76 -0.72 30.69
N PRO A 9 31.92 0.30 30.95
CA PRO A 9 30.48 0.20 30.75
C PRO A 9 30.07 0.13 29.27
N ASP A 10 30.98 0.41 28.33
CA ASP A 10 30.68 0.46 26.91
C ASP A 10 30.68 -0.93 26.24
N VAL A 11 31.31 -1.95 26.84
CA VAL A 11 31.34 -3.31 26.27
C VAL A 11 30.07 -4.10 26.60
N ASP A 12 29.47 -3.86 27.77
CA ASP A 12 28.24 -4.56 28.19
C ASP A 12 26.99 -4.03 27.47
N VAL A 13 26.97 -2.77 27.02
CA VAL A 13 25.83 -2.18 26.29
C VAL A 13 25.77 -2.67 24.84
N ASP A 14 26.92 -2.82 24.18
CA ASP A 14 27.00 -3.31 22.80
C ASP A 14 26.62 -4.80 22.73
N MET A 15 27.13 -5.61 23.67
CA MET A 15 26.81 -7.03 23.78
C MET A 15 25.33 -7.29 24.11
N THR A 16 24.69 -6.43 24.91
CA THR A 16 23.26 -6.57 25.24
C THR A 16 22.36 -6.18 24.09
N HIS A 17 22.74 -5.18 23.29
CA HIS A 17 22.01 -4.81 22.09
C HIS A 17 22.09 -5.91 21.02
N ASP A 18 23.29 -6.45 20.78
CA ASP A 18 23.52 -7.58 19.88
C ASP A 18 22.72 -8.82 20.30
N GLU A 19 22.63 -9.12 21.61
CA GLU A 19 21.86 -10.25 22.14
C GLU A 19 20.33 -10.07 22.05
N GLU A 20 19.84 -8.83 22.15
CA GLU A 20 18.42 -8.48 21.97
C GLU A 20 18.00 -8.56 20.50
N ASP A 21 18.84 -8.04 19.59
CA ASP A 21 18.62 -8.11 18.14
C ASP A 21 18.62 -9.58 17.66
N ASP A 22 19.58 -10.39 18.15
CA ASP A 22 19.65 -11.83 17.89
C ASP A 22 18.38 -12.58 18.35
N GLN A 23 17.80 -12.17 19.49
CA GLN A 23 16.55 -12.75 19.99
C GLN A 23 15.35 -12.33 19.14
N GLY A 24 15.29 -11.06 18.74
CA GLY A 24 14.27 -10.54 17.84
C GLY A 24 14.26 -11.28 16.51
N GLU A 25 15.41 -11.44 15.86
CA GLU A 25 15.52 -12.18 14.61
C GLU A 25 15.12 -13.65 14.73
N ARG A 26 15.44 -14.30 15.86
CA ARG A 26 15.03 -15.69 16.13
C ARG A 26 13.51 -15.80 16.24
N LEU A 27 12.87 -14.91 16.97
CA LEU A 27 11.41 -14.86 17.11
C LEU A 27 10.74 -14.65 15.76
N ILE A 28 11.21 -13.68 14.96
CA ILE A 28 10.69 -13.42 13.61
C ILE A 28 10.78 -14.67 12.73
N ASN A 29 11.91 -15.37 12.78
CA ASN A 29 12.09 -16.61 12.01
C ASN A 29 11.20 -17.76 12.48
N GLU A 30 10.91 -17.86 13.78
CA GLU A 30 10.00 -18.87 14.33
C GLU A 30 8.54 -18.60 13.96
N GLU A 31 8.11 -17.32 14.05
CA GLU A 31 6.80 -16.86 13.58
C GLU A 31 6.62 -17.16 12.09
N TYR A 32 7.60 -16.80 11.26
CA TYR A 32 7.55 -17.03 9.82
C TYR A 32 7.47 -18.53 9.48
N LYS A 33 8.19 -19.39 10.20
CA LYS A 33 8.09 -20.85 10.02
C LYS A 33 6.69 -21.36 10.37
N THR A 34 6.06 -20.80 11.40
CA THR A 34 4.71 -21.17 11.81
C THR A 34 3.69 -20.69 10.77
N TRP A 35 3.78 -19.43 10.36
CA TRP A 35 2.99 -18.86 9.27
C TRP A 35 3.09 -19.70 7.99
N LYS A 36 4.30 -20.08 7.59
CA LYS A 36 4.53 -20.87 6.37
C LYS A 36 3.88 -22.25 6.42
N LYS A 37 3.76 -22.86 7.60
CA LYS A 37 3.04 -24.14 7.78
C LYS A 37 1.53 -23.95 7.67
N ASN A 38 1.03 -22.81 8.12
CA ASN A 38 -0.40 -22.49 8.16
C ASN A 38 -0.91 -21.81 6.87
N SER A 39 0.00 -21.30 6.02
CA SER A 39 -0.36 -20.56 4.81
C SER A 39 -1.32 -21.31 3.86
N PRO A 40 -1.29 -22.65 3.71
CA PRO A 40 -2.28 -23.35 2.88
C PRO A 40 -3.74 -23.24 3.37
N PHE A 41 -3.95 -22.91 4.66
CA PHE A 41 -5.29 -22.68 5.22
C PHE A 41 -5.72 -21.22 5.13
N LEU A 42 -4.76 -20.30 4.99
CA LEU A 42 -4.98 -18.86 5.07
C LEU A 42 -5.06 -18.19 3.69
N TYR A 43 -4.49 -18.82 2.66
CA TYR A 43 -4.38 -18.23 1.33
C TYR A 43 -4.80 -19.22 0.24
N ASP A 44 -5.59 -18.74 -0.71
CA ASP A 44 -5.85 -19.45 -1.97
C ASP A 44 -4.65 -19.37 -2.91
N MET A 45 -3.86 -18.30 -2.78
CA MET A 45 -2.71 -18.05 -3.64
C MET A 45 -1.64 -17.27 -2.88
N ILE A 46 -0.39 -17.66 -3.05
CA ILE A 46 0.75 -16.87 -2.58
C ILE A 46 1.97 -17.04 -3.48
N LEU A 47 2.62 -15.93 -3.79
CA LEU A 47 3.92 -15.83 -4.44
C LEU A 47 4.80 -14.93 -3.59
N GLY A 48 5.93 -15.45 -3.11
CA GLY A 48 7.02 -14.63 -2.58
C GLY A 48 8.15 -14.57 -3.61
N THR A 49 8.58 -13.37 -3.98
CA THR A 49 9.73 -13.15 -4.86
C THR A 49 10.67 -12.12 -4.26
N ALA A 50 11.96 -12.43 -4.23
CA ALA A 50 12.98 -11.47 -3.84
C ALA A 50 13.31 -10.56 -5.03
N LEU A 51 13.16 -9.25 -4.84
CA LEU A 51 13.63 -8.25 -5.79
C LEU A 51 15.15 -8.09 -5.67
N THR A 52 15.79 -7.60 -6.73
CA THR A 52 17.23 -7.29 -6.68
C THR A 52 17.54 -6.18 -5.67
N TRP A 53 16.63 -5.22 -5.55
CA TRP A 53 16.67 -4.09 -4.63
C TRP A 53 15.29 -3.92 -4.01
N PRO A 54 15.20 -3.42 -2.77
CA PRO A 54 13.92 -3.16 -2.14
C PRO A 54 13.13 -2.10 -2.92
N THR A 55 11.82 -2.09 -2.69
CA THR A 55 10.90 -1.16 -3.33
C THR A 55 10.08 -0.44 -2.27
N LEU A 56 10.06 0.89 -2.32
CA LEU A 56 9.30 1.74 -1.39
C LEU A 56 7.85 1.95 -1.83
N THR A 57 7.47 1.42 -3.00
CA THR A 57 6.18 1.69 -3.63
C THR A 57 5.69 0.49 -4.40
N VAL A 58 4.40 0.16 -4.21
CA VAL A 58 3.72 -0.91 -4.95
C VAL A 58 2.35 -0.39 -5.39
N GLN A 59 2.00 -0.59 -6.66
CA GLN A 59 0.63 -0.31 -7.13
C GLN A 59 0.21 -1.27 -8.25
N TRP A 60 -0.96 -1.89 -8.10
CA TRP A 60 -1.60 -2.61 -9.22
C TRP A 60 -2.10 -1.66 -10.30
N PHE A 61 -1.78 -1.97 -11.55
CA PHE A 61 -2.43 -1.36 -12.68
C PHE A 61 -3.89 -1.82 -12.81
N PRO A 62 -4.78 -0.99 -13.37
CA PRO A 62 -6.19 -1.31 -13.49
C PRO A 62 -6.49 -2.22 -14.69
N ASP A 63 -5.60 -2.28 -15.70
CA ASP A 63 -5.81 -3.12 -16.88
C ASP A 63 -5.46 -4.59 -16.65
N VAL A 64 -6.24 -5.45 -17.28
CA VAL A 64 -6.03 -6.89 -17.33
C VAL A 64 -6.05 -7.32 -18.78
N LYS A 65 -5.09 -8.16 -19.17
CA LYS A 65 -5.08 -8.81 -20.49
C LYS A 65 -5.39 -10.29 -20.32
N GLU A 66 -6.26 -10.82 -21.16
CA GLU A 66 -6.54 -12.24 -21.23
C GLU A 66 -6.02 -12.82 -22.54
N PRO A 67 -4.81 -13.42 -22.55
CA PRO A 67 -4.32 -14.10 -23.74
C PRO A 67 -5.25 -15.27 -24.09
N LYS A 68 -5.59 -15.39 -25.38
CA LYS A 68 -6.35 -16.55 -25.89
C LYS A 68 -5.55 -17.83 -25.65
N ASP A 69 -6.25 -18.90 -25.30
CA ASP A 69 -5.68 -20.24 -25.09
C ASP A 69 -4.65 -20.31 -23.96
N LYS A 70 -4.68 -19.36 -23.01
CA LYS A 70 -3.90 -19.39 -21.77
C LYS A 70 -4.80 -19.46 -20.55
N ASN A 71 -4.38 -20.25 -19.59
CA ASN A 71 -5.03 -20.49 -18.29
C ASN A 71 -4.66 -19.43 -17.24
N PHE A 72 -4.24 -18.23 -17.65
CA PHE A 72 -3.94 -17.13 -16.76
C PHE A 72 -4.47 -15.80 -17.33
N ARG A 73 -4.73 -14.86 -16.43
CA ARG A 73 -4.92 -13.43 -16.73
C ARG A 73 -3.60 -12.72 -16.47
N MET A 74 -3.27 -11.74 -17.29
CA MET A 74 -2.05 -10.96 -17.15
C MET A 74 -2.40 -9.59 -16.57
N HIS A 75 -1.89 -9.34 -15.37
CA HIS A 75 -1.99 -8.09 -14.62
C HIS A 75 -0.63 -7.39 -14.63
N ARG A 76 -0.56 -6.15 -14.16
CA ARG A 76 0.71 -5.42 -14.05
C ARG A 76 0.89 -4.76 -12.70
N LEU A 77 2.13 -4.68 -12.25
CA LEU A 77 2.55 -3.95 -11.05
C LEU A 77 3.47 -2.80 -11.41
N LEU A 78 3.30 -1.68 -10.72
CA LEU A 78 4.20 -0.54 -10.68
C LEU A 78 5.07 -0.65 -9.43
N LEU A 79 6.39 -0.63 -9.61
CA LEU A 79 7.38 -0.76 -8.55
C LEU A 79 8.46 0.31 -8.72
N GLY A 80 9.17 0.61 -7.64
CA GLY A 80 10.40 1.40 -7.64
C GLY A 80 11.62 0.60 -7.24
N THR A 81 12.80 1.23 -7.22
CA THR A 81 13.98 0.70 -6.53
C THR A 81 14.44 1.67 -5.46
N HIS A 82 15.07 1.12 -4.42
CA HIS A 82 15.86 1.82 -3.43
C HIS A 82 17.22 1.11 -3.34
N THR A 83 18.28 1.77 -3.80
CA THR A 83 19.61 1.15 -3.91
C THR A 83 20.64 1.71 -2.93
N SER A 84 20.26 2.71 -2.11
CA SER A 84 21.19 3.40 -1.20
C SER A 84 22.47 3.87 -1.90
N ASP A 85 22.33 4.46 -3.09
CA ASP A 85 23.42 4.90 -3.98
C ASP A 85 24.40 3.81 -4.48
N GLU A 86 24.16 2.52 -4.21
CA GLU A 86 25.03 1.43 -4.67
C GLU A 86 24.85 1.09 -6.15
N SER A 87 23.71 1.46 -6.74
CA SER A 87 23.38 1.19 -8.14
C SER A 87 22.51 2.29 -8.75
N ALA A 88 22.26 2.18 -10.06
CA ALA A 88 21.28 3.03 -10.71
C ALA A 88 19.87 2.63 -10.24
N ASN A 89 19.03 3.64 -10.01
CA ASN A 89 17.64 3.43 -9.64
C ASN A 89 16.72 3.39 -10.85
N PHE A 90 15.62 2.66 -10.71
CA PHE A 90 14.66 2.43 -11.78
C PHE A 90 13.22 2.54 -11.29
N LEU A 91 12.39 3.21 -12.08
CA LEU A 91 10.96 2.95 -12.12
C LEU A 91 10.73 1.64 -12.89
N GLN A 92 10.01 0.70 -12.29
CA GLN A 92 9.86 -0.67 -12.78
C GLN A 92 8.39 -1.02 -13.04
N PHE A 93 8.17 -1.80 -14.10
CA PHE A 93 6.86 -2.36 -14.43
C PHE A 93 7.01 -3.87 -14.53
N ALA A 94 6.21 -4.60 -13.78
CA ALA A 94 6.18 -6.04 -13.79
C ALA A 94 4.88 -6.57 -14.40
N ASP A 95 4.98 -7.63 -15.19
CA ASP A 95 3.82 -8.42 -15.62
C ASP A 95 3.61 -9.53 -14.59
N VAL A 96 2.36 -9.70 -14.16
CA VAL A 96 1.95 -10.75 -13.22
C VAL A 96 0.95 -11.67 -13.88
N GLN A 97 1.29 -12.95 -14.01
CA GLN A 97 0.40 -13.98 -14.53
C GLN A 97 -0.38 -14.58 -13.37
N ILE A 98 -1.69 -14.37 -13.36
CA ILE A 98 -2.59 -14.87 -12.33
C ILE A 98 -3.38 -16.05 -12.91
N PRO A 99 -3.29 -17.25 -12.33
CA PRO A 99 -4.04 -18.41 -12.81
C PRO A 99 -5.53 -18.12 -12.83
N LYS A 100 -6.22 -18.53 -13.90
CA LYS A 100 -7.69 -18.53 -13.90
C LYS A 100 -8.14 -19.63 -12.95
N ALA A 101 -9.11 -19.33 -12.08
CA ALA A 101 -9.82 -20.39 -11.36
C ALA A 101 -10.40 -21.34 -12.41
N LEU A 102 -9.94 -22.60 -12.40
CA LEU A 102 -10.55 -23.63 -13.22
C LEU A 102 -11.86 -23.98 -12.53
N GLU A 103 -13.00 -23.75 -13.20
CA GLU A 103 -14.26 -24.33 -12.74
C GLU A 103 -14.06 -25.85 -12.62
N PRO A 104 -14.36 -26.46 -11.46
CA PRO A 104 -14.26 -27.90 -11.31
C PRO A 104 -15.14 -28.57 -12.35
N ASN A 105 -14.54 -29.27 -13.31
CA ASN A 105 -15.30 -29.99 -14.32
C ASN A 105 -15.75 -31.33 -13.72
N PRO A 106 -17.06 -31.65 -13.68
CA PRO A 106 -17.54 -32.92 -13.15
C PRO A 106 -16.92 -34.15 -13.83
N SER A 107 -16.40 -34.02 -15.06
CA SER A 107 -15.69 -35.11 -15.73
C SER A 107 -14.28 -35.39 -15.21
N ASP A 108 -13.71 -34.48 -14.41
CA ASP A 108 -12.40 -34.63 -13.77
C ASP A 108 -12.50 -35.20 -12.35
N PHE A 109 -13.68 -35.73 -11.98
CA PHE A 109 -13.89 -36.47 -10.74
C PHE A 109 -13.14 -37.80 -10.77
N ASP A 110 -12.23 -37.97 -9.81
CA ASP A 110 -11.52 -39.22 -9.58
C ASP A 110 -12.30 -40.05 -8.55
N GLU A 111 -13.00 -41.09 -9.02
CA GLU A 111 -13.81 -41.99 -8.17
C GLU A 111 -12.97 -42.70 -7.09
N ASP A 112 -11.68 -42.92 -7.33
CA ASP A 112 -10.79 -43.60 -6.37
C ASP A 112 -10.31 -42.66 -5.26
N ARG A 113 -10.22 -41.35 -5.53
CA ARG A 113 -9.82 -40.32 -4.56
C ARG A 113 -10.99 -39.58 -3.93
N GLY A 114 -12.17 -39.65 -4.54
CA GLY A 114 -13.34 -38.87 -4.11
C GLY A 114 -13.15 -37.36 -4.30
N GLU A 115 -12.24 -36.93 -5.18
CA GLU A 115 -11.86 -35.53 -5.40
C GLU A 115 -12.11 -35.13 -6.86
N ILE A 116 -12.65 -33.93 -7.10
CA ILE A 116 -12.65 -33.29 -8.42
C ILE A 116 -11.33 -32.53 -8.54
N GLY A 117 -10.44 -32.96 -9.44
CA GLY A 117 -9.19 -32.25 -9.71
C GLY A 117 -8.10 -32.47 -8.64
N GLY A 118 -7.62 -33.70 -8.51
CA GLY A 118 -6.42 -33.97 -7.71
C GLY A 118 -5.16 -33.25 -8.25
N TYR A 119 -4.20 -32.98 -7.36
CA TYR A 119 -2.89 -32.33 -7.58
C TYR A 119 -1.93 -33.00 -8.61
N GLY A 120 -2.45 -33.72 -9.62
CA GLY A 120 -1.75 -34.81 -10.31
C GLY A 120 -1.71 -34.78 -11.85
N LYS A 121 -1.97 -33.66 -12.54
CA LYS A 121 -1.51 -33.47 -13.94
C LYS A 121 -0.58 -32.27 -14.04
N ALA A 122 0.71 -32.53 -13.77
CA ALA A 122 1.82 -31.58 -13.70
C ALA A 122 2.16 -30.81 -15.01
N GLY A 123 1.25 -30.75 -15.99
CA GLY A 123 1.46 -30.09 -17.29
C GLY A 123 0.76 -28.74 -17.46
N ASP A 124 -0.38 -28.52 -16.79
CA ASP A 124 -1.30 -27.41 -17.11
C ASP A 124 -1.80 -26.59 -15.91
N VAL A 125 -1.23 -26.77 -14.71
CA VAL A 125 -1.53 -25.86 -13.59
C VAL A 125 -0.70 -24.59 -13.79
N ALA A 126 -1.35 -23.50 -14.18
CA ALA A 126 -0.70 -22.19 -14.16
C ALA A 126 -0.28 -21.88 -12.73
N ALA A 127 1.03 -21.74 -12.50
CA ALA A 127 1.54 -21.09 -11.31
C ALA A 127 1.54 -19.58 -11.53
N ILE A 128 1.28 -18.82 -10.46
CA ILE A 128 1.48 -17.38 -10.48
C ILE A 128 2.94 -17.06 -10.79
N LYS A 129 3.18 -16.06 -11.65
CA LYS A 129 4.52 -15.58 -12.02
C LYS A 129 4.55 -14.07 -12.03
N CYS A 130 5.67 -13.48 -11.63
CA CYS A 130 5.90 -12.04 -11.64
C CYS A 130 7.26 -11.76 -12.28
N ASP A 131 7.27 -11.04 -13.40
CA ASP A 131 8.48 -10.74 -14.17
C ASP A 131 8.59 -9.24 -14.40
N ILE A 132 9.74 -8.63 -14.08
CA ILE A 132 10.00 -7.22 -14.39
C ILE A 132 10.26 -7.08 -15.90
N VAL A 133 9.30 -6.50 -16.62
CA VAL A 133 9.33 -6.41 -18.10
C VAL A 133 9.84 -5.07 -18.59
N GLN A 134 9.72 -4.00 -17.79
CA GLN A 134 10.21 -2.68 -18.16
C GLN A 134 10.92 -1.97 -17.02
N LYS A 135 12.04 -1.30 -17.33
CA LYS A 135 12.79 -0.44 -16.42
C LYS A 135 13.05 0.92 -17.07
N ILE A 136 12.78 1.99 -16.32
CA ILE A 136 13.06 3.38 -16.71
C ILE A 136 14.01 3.99 -15.68
N GLU A 137 15.13 4.54 -16.13
CA GLU A 137 16.13 5.19 -15.26
C GLU A 137 15.49 6.32 -14.43
N HIS A 138 15.79 6.33 -13.13
CA HIS A 138 15.26 7.29 -12.15
C HIS A 138 16.42 7.95 -11.36
N PRO A 139 16.37 9.27 -11.10
CA PRO A 139 17.38 9.94 -10.31
C PRO A 139 17.17 9.63 -8.82
N GLY A 140 18.04 8.78 -8.28
CA GLY A 140 17.89 8.29 -6.91
C GLY A 140 16.64 7.45 -6.73
N GLU A 141 16.27 7.26 -5.48
CA GLU A 141 15.26 6.30 -5.05
C GLU A 141 13.86 6.75 -5.43
N VAL A 142 12.96 5.78 -5.57
CA VAL A 142 11.56 6.04 -5.94
C VAL A 142 10.70 5.98 -4.69
N ASN A 143 10.63 7.09 -3.94
CA ASN A 143 9.90 7.17 -2.67
C ASN A 143 8.42 6.80 -2.83
N LYS A 144 7.78 7.30 -3.89
CA LYS A 144 6.40 6.94 -4.25
C LYS A 144 6.23 7.00 -5.77
N ALA A 145 5.50 6.03 -6.33
CA ALA A 145 5.12 6.03 -7.74
C ALA A 145 3.62 5.76 -7.88
N ARG A 146 2.91 6.58 -8.66
CA ARG A 146 1.47 6.43 -8.91
C ARG A 146 1.12 6.67 -10.37
N TYR A 147 0.33 5.79 -10.97
CA TYR A 147 -0.21 6.00 -12.31
C TYR A 147 -1.38 6.99 -12.30
N GLN A 148 -1.57 7.71 -13.40
CA GLN A 148 -2.69 8.61 -13.60
C GLN A 148 -3.98 7.80 -13.86
N PRO A 149 -5.06 7.94 -13.06
CA PRO A 149 -6.26 7.12 -13.18
C PRO A 149 -6.91 7.11 -14.57
N GLN A 150 -6.89 8.25 -15.28
CA GLN A 150 -7.52 8.38 -16.59
C GLN A 150 -6.62 7.92 -17.74
N ASN A 151 -5.31 7.75 -17.50
CA ASN A 151 -4.36 7.18 -18.45
C ASN A 151 -3.21 6.49 -17.69
N PRO A 152 -3.31 5.18 -17.42
CA PRO A 152 -2.31 4.48 -16.63
C PRO A 152 -0.90 4.43 -17.25
N ASP A 153 -0.73 4.75 -18.54
CA ASP A 153 0.62 4.85 -19.10
C ASP A 153 1.40 6.09 -18.59
N ILE A 154 0.71 7.07 -18.00
CA ILE A 154 1.33 8.23 -17.35
C ILE A 154 1.55 7.92 -15.87
N VAL A 155 2.79 8.05 -15.41
CA VAL A 155 3.21 7.77 -14.03
C VAL A 155 3.89 8.99 -13.44
N ALA A 156 3.51 9.38 -12.23
CA ALA A 156 4.24 10.33 -11.40
C ALA A 156 5.13 9.58 -10.41
N THR A 157 6.36 10.05 -10.22
CA THR A 157 7.25 9.58 -9.15
C THR A 157 7.73 10.75 -8.31
N LEU A 158 7.84 10.57 -6.99
CA LEU A 158 8.41 11.55 -6.07
C LEU A 158 9.85 11.14 -5.75
N CYS A 159 10.80 12.06 -5.96
CA CYS A 159 12.22 11.84 -5.78
C CYS A 159 12.71 12.30 -4.39
N VAL A 160 13.88 11.81 -3.99
CA VAL A 160 14.61 12.18 -2.76
C VAL A 160 15.01 13.67 -2.67
N ASP A 161 14.95 14.42 -3.77
CA ASP A 161 15.21 15.87 -3.78
C ASP A 161 13.93 16.72 -3.78
N GLY A 162 12.76 16.08 -3.64
CA GLY A 162 11.44 16.72 -3.66
C GLY A 162 10.90 17.03 -5.06
N LYS A 163 11.65 16.77 -6.13
CA LYS A 163 11.08 16.86 -7.48
C LYS A 163 10.09 15.74 -7.71
N ILE A 164 9.08 16.02 -8.52
CA ILE A 164 8.19 15.00 -9.05
C ILE A 164 8.47 14.83 -10.53
N LEU A 165 8.65 13.60 -10.99
CA LEU A 165 8.88 13.32 -12.40
C LEU A 165 7.64 12.66 -13.00
N ILE A 166 7.27 13.12 -14.19
CA ILE A 166 6.19 12.52 -14.98
C ILE A 166 6.80 11.71 -16.12
N PHE A 167 6.50 10.42 -16.12
CA PHE A 167 6.88 9.46 -17.16
C PHE A 167 5.66 9.04 -17.97
N ASP A 168 5.81 9.01 -19.29
CA ASP A 168 4.94 8.30 -20.22
C ASP A 168 5.66 7.02 -20.62
N ARG A 169 5.29 5.89 -20.01
CA ARG A 169 6.03 4.63 -20.15
C ARG A 169 6.11 4.14 -21.59
N THR A 170 5.18 4.54 -22.46
CA THR A 170 5.16 4.13 -23.88
C THR A 170 6.26 4.81 -24.70
N LYS A 171 6.80 5.93 -24.21
CA LYS A 171 7.90 6.67 -24.82
C LYS A 171 9.27 6.17 -24.38
N HIS A 172 9.32 5.11 -23.58
CA HIS A 172 10.56 4.52 -23.09
C HIS A 172 10.71 3.09 -23.62
N PRO A 173 11.95 2.65 -23.90
CA PRO A 173 12.22 1.25 -24.22
C PRO A 173 11.87 0.35 -23.02
N LEU A 174 11.79 -0.96 -23.27
CA LEU A 174 11.62 -1.94 -22.19
C LEU A 174 12.84 -1.97 -21.26
N GLN A 175 14.04 -1.79 -21.80
CA GLN A 175 15.27 -1.74 -21.01
C GLN A 175 16.03 -0.44 -21.34
N PRO A 176 16.73 0.16 -20.37
CA PRO A 176 17.53 1.37 -20.60
C PRO A 176 18.54 1.16 -21.74
N THR A 177 18.52 2.04 -22.74
CA THR A 177 19.47 1.99 -23.88
C THR A 177 20.82 2.62 -23.57
N SER A 178 20.89 3.44 -22.51
CA SER A 178 22.09 4.14 -22.06
C SER A 178 21.94 4.44 -20.58
N SER A 179 22.94 4.07 -19.79
CA SER A 179 22.93 4.28 -18.33
C SER A 179 23.01 5.77 -17.97
N GLY A 180 22.26 6.18 -16.94
CA GLY A 180 22.37 7.50 -16.32
C GLY A 180 21.67 8.66 -17.05
N LYS A 181 20.98 8.41 -18.17
CA LYS A 181 20.19 9.45 -18.85
C LYS A 181 18.73 9.42 -18.38
N ILE A 182 18.39 10.29 -17.45
CA ILE A 182 17.01 10.52 -17.03
C ILE A 182 16.25 11.24 -18.15
N ASN A 183 15.12 10.68 -18.58
CA ASN A 183 14.30 11.24 -19.68
C ASN A 183 12.82 11.37 -19.29
N ALA A 184 12.54 12.06 -18.19
CA ALA A 184 11.18 12.41 -17.83
C ALA A 184 10.53 13.32 -18.90
N GLN A 185 9.22 13.20 -19.07
CA GLN A 185 8.45 14.07 -19.95
C GLN A 185 8.23 15.44 -19.29
N VAL A 186 8.00 15.46 -17.98
CA VAL A 186 7.80 16.69 -17.20
C VAL A 186 8.49 16.56 -15.84
N GLU A 187 9.10 17.63 -15.37
CA GLU A 187 9.65 17.79 -14.03
C GLU A 187 8.80 18.80 -13.26
N LEU A 188 8.18 18.40 -12.16
CA LEU A 188 7.44 19.30 -11.28
C LEU A 188 8.37 19.78 -10.18
N ILE A 189 8.69 21.07 -10.19
CA ILE A 189 9.67 21.68 -9.30
C ILE A 189 8.95 22.66 -8.38
N GLY A 190 9.00 22.37 -7.08
CA GLY A 190 8.34 23.19 -6.07
C GLY A 190 8.71 22.80 -4.64
N HIS A 191 8.71 21.52 -4.28
CA HIS A 191 9.13 21.14 -2.94
C HIS A 191 10.61 21.43 -2.68
N LYS A 192 10.96 21.57 -1.41
CA LYS A 192 12.32 21.87 -0.94
C LYS A 192 13.00 20.71 -0.21
N ALA A 193 12.26 19.64 0.03
CA ALA A 193 12.70 18.42 0.67
C ALA A 193 11.90 17.27 0.05
N GLU A 194 12.28 16.04 0.36
CA GLU A 194 11.57 14.85 -0.12
C GLU A 194 10.17 14.71 0.49
N GLY A 195 9.53 13.60 0.17
CA GLY A 195 8.24 13.22 0.73
C GLY A 195 7.74 11.90 0.18
N PHE A 196 6.57 11.50 0.66
CA PHE A 196 5.89 10.27 0.26
C PHE A 196 4.45 10.50 -0.21
N GLY A 197 3.83 11.62 0.18
CA GLY A 197 2.48 11.98 -0.24
C GLY A 197 2.40 12.29 -1.73
N LEU A 198 1.73 11.44 -2.50
CA LEU A 198 1.58 11.58 -3.95
C LEU A 198 0.24 10.99 -4.42
N ALA A 199 -0.68 11.84 -4.88
CA ALA A 199 -1.99 11.41 -5.32
C ALA A 199 -2.47 12.13 -6.58
N TRP A 200 -2.82 11.36 -7.62
CA TRP A 200 -3.51 11.89 -8.79
C TRP A 200 -4.96 12.20 -8.46
N SER A 201 -5.50 13.25 -9.09
CA SER A 201 -6.93 13.52 -9.06
C SER A 201 -7.68 12.42 -9.81
N PRO A 202 -8.66 11.74 -9.18
CA PRO A 202 -9.55 10.84 -9.90
C PRO A 202 -10.53 11.61 -10.80
N HIS A 203 -10.74 12.90 -10.52
CA HIS A 203 -11.73 13.76 -11.19
C HIS A 203 -11.18 14.47 -12.43
N ASP A 204 -9.95 14.97 -12.34
CA ASP A 204 -9.37 15.86 -13.34
C ASP A 204 -8.08 15.26 -13.91
N VAL A 205 -8.12 14.94 -15.21
CA VAL A 205 -6.97 14.46 -15.99
C VAL A 205 -5.78 15.41 -15.79
N GLY A 206 -4.61 14.88 -15.45
CA GLY A 206 -3.38 15.66 -15.33
C GLY A 206 -3.26 16.52 -14.07
N CYS A 207 -4.20 16.44 -13.12
CA CYS A 207 -4.10 17.10 -11.83
C CYS A 207 -3.52 16.17 -10.77
N LEU A 208 -2.57 16.66 -9.97
CA LEU A 208 -1.84 15.88 -8.96
C LEU A 208 -1.72 16.69 -7.66
N ALA A 209 -1.68 16.02 -6.52
CA ALA A 209 -1.38 16.58 -5.22
C ALA A 209 -0.14 15.87 -4.65
N SER A 210 0.70 16.60 -3.93
CA SER A 210 1.86 16.05 -3.23
C SER A 210 2.06 16.67 -1.86
N GLY A 211 2.56 15.87 -0.92
CA GLY A 211 3.01 16.27 0.42
C GLY A 211 4.53 16.08 0.56
N SER A 212 5.15 16.85 1.45
CA SER A 212 6.62 16.86 1.62
C SER A 212 7.02 17.20 3.06
N GLU A 213 8.25 16.80 3.39
CA GLU A 213 8.99 17.22 4.59
C GLU A 213 9.21 18.72 4.68
N ASP A 214 9.08 19.45 3.57
CA ASP A 214 9.09 20.91 3.59
C ASP A 214 7.84 21.53 4.26
N ARG A 215 6.93 20.67 4.77
CA ARG A 215 5.69 20.97 5.48
C ARG A 215 4.61 21.57 4.60
N THR A 216 4.75 21.43 3.28
CA THR A 216 3.80 21.98 2.32
C THR A 216 3.10 20.88 1.54
N MET A 217 1.86 21.17 1.15
CA MET A 217 1.14 20.38 0.15
C MET A 217 1.08 21.19 -1.15
N CYS A 218 1.51 20.62 -2.27
CA CYS A 218 1.46 21.26 -3.57
C CYS A 218 0.40 20.63 -4.48
N LEU A 219 -0.30 21.46 -5.25
CA LEU A 219 -1.19 21.02 -6.33
C LEU A 219 -0.60 21.37 -7.69
N TRP A 220 -0.65 20.41 -8.59
CA TRP A 220 -0.06 20.48 -9.92
C TRP A 220 -1.15 20.27 -10.96
N ASP A 221 -1.03 20.98 -12.08
CA ASP A 221 -1.96 20.88 -13.21
C ASP A 221 -1.15 20.84 -14.50
N LEU A 222 -1.01 19.65 -15.07
CA LEU A 222 -0.23 19.42 -16.28
C LEU A 222 -0.79 20.17 -17.50
N LYS A 223 -2.06 20.61 -17.46
CA LYS A 223 -2.66 21.42 -18.55
C LYS A 223 -2.07 22.83 -18.62
N LYS A 224 -1.41 23.29 -17.53
CA LYS A 224 -0.72 24.58 -17.47
C LYS A 224 0.71 24.53 -17.98
N LEU A 225 1.16 23.35 -18.44
CA LEU A 225 2.47 23.22 -19.05
C LEU A 225 2.50 23.98 -20.39
N GLU A 226 3.39 24.96 -20.49
CA GLU A 226 3.63 25.69 -21.73
C GLU A 226 4.28 24.77 -22.78
N SER A 227 4.00 25.01 -24.06
CA SER A 227 4.63 24.25 -25.15
C SER A 227 6.16 24.37 -25.08
N ASP A 228 6.86 23.26 -25.31
CA ASP A 228 8.34 23.15 -25.29
C ASP A 228 9.01 23.35 -23.92
N VAL A 229 8.25 23.52 -22.84
CA VAL A 229 8.77 23.57 -21.46
C VAL A 229 8.57 22.22 -20.78
N LYS A 230 9.63 21.66 -20.18
CA LYS A 230 9.55 20.43 -19.37
C LYS A 230 9.32 20.68 -17.88
N ILE A 231 9.48 21.90 -17.40
CA ILE A 231 9.39 22.23 -15.97
C ILE A 231 8.02 22.83 -15.65
N LEU A 232 7.31 22.26 -14.68
CA LEU A 232 6.06 22.80 -14.14
C LEU A 232 6.25 23.25 -12.70
N LYS A 233 5.74 24.45 -12.38
CA LYS A 233 5.65 24.96 -11.00
C LYS A 233 4.30 24.61 -10.38
N PRO A 234 4.20 24.51 -9.04
CA PRO A 234 2.94 24.20 -8.39
C PRO A 234 1.91 25.29 -8.70
N SER A 235 0.71 24.87 -9.06
CA SER A 235 -0.43 25.77 -9.29
C SER A 235 -0.93 26.37 -7.98
N ARG A 236 -0.80 25.62 -6.88
CA ARG A 236 -1.06 26.05 -5.51
C ARG A 236 -0.07 25.36 -4.57
N ARG A 237 0.39 26.09 -3.55
CA ARG A 237 1.13 25.59 -2.40
C ARG A 237 0.40 25.91 -1.10
N TYR A 238 -0.03 24.90 -0.39
CA TYR A 238 -0.66 25.00 0.90
C TYR A 238 0.38 24.90 2.03
N THR A 239 0.21 25.72 3.07
CA THR A 239 1.12 25.84 4.22
C THR A 239 0.36 25.78 5.55
N HIS A 240 -0.69 24.97 5.61
CA HIS A 240 -1.56 24.84 6.79
C HIS A 240 -1.03 23.83 7.82
N HIS A 241 -0.08 22.97 7.45
CA HIS A 241 0.61 22.07 8.37
C HIS A 241 1.82 22.74 9.01
N THR A 242 2.14 22.33 10.24
CA THR A 242 3.30 22.84 10.99
C THR A 242 4.51 21.91 10.97
N GLN A 243 4.32 20.66 10.55
CA GLN A 243 5.36 19.63 10.41
C GLN A 243 5.21 18.88 9.06
N VAL A 244 5.99 17.83 8.85
CA VAL A 244 6.06 17.03 7.61
C VAL A 244 4.67 16.61 7.16
N VAL A 245 4.37 16.71 5.85
CA VAL A 245 3.11 16.20 5.29
C VAL A 245 3.36 14.79 4.76
N ASN A 246 2.94 13.78 5.52
CA ASN A 246 3.27 12.38 5.27
C ASN A 246 2.49 11.81 4.09
N ASP A 247 1.20 12.12 4.00
CA ASP A 247 0.33 11.61 2.94
C ASP A 247 -0.73 12.63 2.52
N VAL A 248 -1.17 12.52 1.27
CA VAL A 248 -2.19 13.37 0.66
C VAL A 248 -3.09 12.54 -0.23
N GLN A 249 -4.39 12.82 -0.22
CA GLN A 249 -5.34 12.13 -1.08
C GLN A 249 -6.42 13.08 -1.59
N TYR A 250 -6.75 12.99 -2.88
CA TYR A 250 -8.00 13.57 -3.37
C TYR A 250 -9.17 12.78 -2.82
N HIS A 251 -10.22 13.49 -2.39
CA HIS A 251 -11.45 12.82 -2.03
C HIS A 251 -12.05 12.12 -3.28
N PRO A 252 -12.42 10.82 -3.21
CA PRO A 252 -12.83 10.03 -4.38
C PRO A 252 -14.17 10.47 -4.99
N ILE A 253 -15.10 10.99 -4.17
CA ILE A 253 -16.42 11.48 -4.60
C ILE A 253 -16.45 13.01 -4.79
N SER A 254 -16.08 13.79 -3.76
CA SER A 254 -16.06 15.26 -3.83
C SER A 254 -14.78 15.80 -4.47
N LYS A 255 -14.88 16.32 -5.69
CA LYS A 255 -13.74 16.87 -6.44
C LYS A 255 -13.01 18.04 -5.77
N SER A 256 -13.67 18.74 -4.85
CA SER A 256 -13.14 19.97 -4.28
C SER A 256 -12.31 19.73 -3.02
N PHE A 257 -12.36 18.52 -2.44
CA PHE A 257 -11.68 18.20 -1.20
C PHE A 257 -10.42 17.39 -1.42
N ILE A 258 -9.37 17.78 -0.70
CA ILE A 258 -8.10 17.06 -0.64
C ILE A 258 -7.75 16.96 0.84
N GLY A 259 -7.50 15.73 1.29
CA GLY A 259 -7.05 15.45 2.65
C GLY A 259 -5.53 15.34 2.70
N SER A 260 -4.98 15.73 3.84
CA SER A 260 -3.56 15.58 4.16
C SER A 260 -3.38 15.26 5.64
N VAL A 261 -2.33 14.51 5.95
CA VAL A 261 -1.94 14.15 7.31
C VAL A 261 -0.47 14.44 7.56
N SER A 262 -0.09 14.59 8.83
CA SER A 262 1.20 15.15 9.19
C SER A 262 1.69 14.69 10.56
N ASP A 263 3.00 14.81 10.78
CA ASP A 263 3.69 14.74 12.06
C ASP A 263 3.15 15.74 13.10
N ASP A 264 2.41 16.77 12.67
CA ASP A 264 1.70 17.66 13.58
C ASP A 264 0.45 17.06 14.23
N GLN A 265 0.22 15.75 14.01
CA GLN A 265 -0.86 14.95 14.60
C GLN A 265 -2.25 15.41 14.16
N THR A 266 -2.34 16.05 12.99
CA THR A 266 -3.61 16.52 12.43
C THR A 266 -3.96 15.88 11.10
N LEU A 267 -5.25 15.58 10.94
CA LEU A 267 -5.89 15.38 9.65
C LEU A 267 -6.47 16.72 9.22
N GLN A 268 -6.09 17.20 8.05
CA GLN A 268 -6.58 18.45 7.50
C GLN A 268 -7.20 18.25 6.13
N ILE A 269 -8.39 18.81 5.91
CA ILE A 269 -9.06 18.81 4.60
C ILE A 269 -9.09 20.23 4.06
N VAL A 270 -8.55 20.43 2.86
CA VAL A 270 -8.65 21.71 2.15
C VAL A 270 -9.80 21.68 1.16
N ASP A 271 -10.42 22.84 0.97
CA ASP A 271 -11.37 23.08 -0.12
C ASP A 271 -10.67 23.89 -1.22
N THR A 272 -10.47 23.27 -2.38
CA THR A 272 -9.80 23.91 -3.53
C THR A 272 -10.59 25.08 -4.13
N ARG A 273 -11.85 25.30 -3.74
CA ARG A 273 -12.63 26.48 -4.11
C ARG A 273 -12.24 27.71 -3.30
N HIS A 274 -11.66 27.52 -2.13
CA HIS A 274 -11.15 28.62 -1.30
C HIS A 274 -9.81 29.12 -1.84
N GLY A 275 -9.57 30.43 -1.70
CA GLY A 275 -8.33 31.07 -2.13
C GLY A 275 -7.24 31.12 -1.05
N ASP A 276 -7.59 30.98 0.22
CA ASP A 276 -6.63 30.96 1.32
C ASP A 276 -5.93 29.59 1.37
N MET A 277 -4.61 29.60 1.21
CA MET A 277 -3.78 28.40 1.16
C MET A 277 -3.04 28.16 2.49
N SER A 278 -3.25 29.03 3.49
CA SER A 278 -2.67 28.91 4.83
C SER A 278 -3.58 28.21 5.84
N LYS A 279 -4.83 27.90 5.46
CA LYS A 279 -5.83 27.29 6.34
C LYS A 279 -6.53 26.13 5.66
N ALA A 280 -6.80 25.09 6.43
CA ALA A 280 -7.69 24.01 6.04
C ALA A 280 -9.16 24.39 6.30
N ALA A 281 -10.07 23.78 5.54
CA ALA A 281 -11.51 23.90 5.76
C ALA A 281 -11.98 23.07 6.95
N VAL A 282 -11.35 21.91 7.16
CA VAL A 282 -11.60 20.99 8.28
C VAL A 282 -10.27 20.61 8.90
N VAL A 283 -10.21 20.58 10.24
CA VAL A 283 -9.03 20.14 10.99
C VAL A 283 -9.49 19.20 12.11
N ALA A 284 -9.12 17.93 12.01
CA ALA A 284 -9.22 16.98 13.10
C ALA A 284 -7.88 16.99 13.86
N LYS A 285 -7.94 17.11 15.19
CA LYS A 285 -6.75 17.19 16.06
C LYS A 285 -7.01 16.50 17.38
N GLY A 286 -5.95 15.96 18.00
CA GLY A 286 -6.04 15.29 19.30
C GLY A 286 -6.76 13.93 19.28
N GLY A 287 -6.92 13.33 18.09
CA GLY A 287 -7.40 11.94 17.97
C GLY A 287 -6.28 10.90 17.92
N HIS A 288 -5.05 11.33 17.64
CA HIS A 288 -3.84 10.51 17.68
C HIS A 288 -2.86 11.10 18.68
N LEU A 289 -2.02 10.23 19.25
CA LEU A 289 -1.00 10.62 20.24
C LEU A 289 0.37 10.85 19.59
N ASP A 290 0.53 10.46 18.33
CA ASP A 290 1.76 10.58 17.57
C ASP A 290 1.48 10.94 16.09
N ALA A 291 2.53 11.07 15.29
CA ALA A 291 2.49 11.40 13.86
C ALA A 291 1.44 10.59 13.10
N ILE A 292 0.74 11.22 12.16
CA ILE A 292 -0.21 10.52 11.28
C ILE A 292 0.48 10.28 9.94
N ASN A 293 0.72 9.01 9.62
CA ASN A 293 1.54 8.57 8.49
C ASN A 293 0.74 8.45 7.18
N ALA A 294 -0.52 8.02 7.25
CA ALA A 294 -1.35 7.82 6.07
C ALA A 294 -2.81 8.20 6.29
N LEU A 295 -3.51 8.54 5.20
CA LEU A 295 -4.97 8.70 5.19
C LEU A 295 -5.60 7.90 4.06
N ALA A 296 -6.85 7.49 4.28
CA ALA A 296 -7.65 6.85 3.24
C ALA A 296 -9.11 7.30 3.32
N PHE A 297 -9.57 8.05 2.33
CA PHE A 297 -11.00 8.28 2.12
C PHE A 297 -11.69 7.00 1.67
N ASN A 298 -12.85 6.73 2.25
CA ASN A 298 -13.68 5.61 1.82
C ASN A 298 -14.21 5.90 0.38
N PRO A 299 -14.07 4.96 -0.58
CA PRO A 299 -14.51 5.18 -1.95
C PRO A 299 -16.03 5.20 -2.11
N ASN A 300 -16.78 4.63 -1.15
CA ASN A 300 -18.24 4.50 -1.18
C ASN A 300 -18.96 5.53 -0.30
N SER A 301 -18.26 6.26 0.57
CA SER A 301 -18.83 7.24 1.50
C SER A 301 -18.17 8.61 1.37
N GLU A 302 -18.97 9.67 1.24
CA GLU A 302 -18.46 11.05 1.13
C GLU A 302 -17.96 11.63 2.47
N VAL A 303 -18.22 10.94 3.57
CA VAL A 303 -17.94 11.49 4.91
C VAL A 303 -16.94 10.67 5.71
N LEU A 304 -16.63 9.44 5.29
CA LEU A 304 -15.80 8.53 6.06
C LEU A 304 -14.34 8.61 5.61
N VAL A 305 -13.43 8.82 6.55
CA VAL A 305 -11.98 8.82 6.31
C VAL A 305 -11.27 8.08 7.44
N ALA A 306 -10.27 7.28 7.08
CA ALA A 306 -9.40 6.60 8.02
C ALA A 306 -8.02 7.29 8.08
N THR A 307 -7.38 7.28 9.24
CA THR A 307 -6.02 7.79 9.46
C THR A 307 -5.19 6.75 10.19
N ALA A 308 -3.94 6.54 9.76
CA ALA A 308 -2.99 5.63 10.38
C ALA A 308 -1.87 6.42 11.05
N SER A 309 -1.48 6.01 12.25
CA SER A 309 -0.53 6.77 13.06
C SER A 309 0.63 5.92 13.60
N ALA A 310 1.72 6.61 13.90
CA ALA A 310 2.83 6.09 14.69
C ALA A 310 2.41 5.68 16.12
N ASP A 311 1.24 6.12 16.59
CA ASP A 311 0.65 5.64 17.86
C ASP A 311 0.10 4.21 17.81
N LYS A 312 0.33 3.49 16.70
CA LYS A 312 -0.06 2.09 16.44
C LYS A 312 -1.55 1.89 16.19
N THR A 313 -2.34 2.96 16.17
CA THR A 313 -3.79 2.89 15.98
C THR A 313 -4.22 3.46 14.63
N ILE A 314 -5.45 3.08 14.25
CA ILE A 314 -6.13 3.64 13.09
C ILE A 314 -7.36 4.39 13.58
N GLY A 315 -7.46 5.67 13.26
CA GLY A 315 -8.63 6.49 13.57
C GLY A 315 -9.65 6.48 12.44
N ILE A 316 -10.91 6.21 12.76
CA ILE A 316 -12.04 6.34 11.82
C ILE A 316 -12.78 7.63 12.12
N TRP A 317 -13.00 8.46 11.09
CA TRP A 317 -13.53 9.81 11.23
C TRP A 317 -14.74 10.05 10.33
N ASP A 318 -15.69 10.82 10.87
CA ASP A 318 -16.78 11.41 10.10
C ASP A 318 -16.46 12.89 9.84
N LEU A 319 -16.30 13.28 8.57
CA LEU A 319 -16.00 14.65 8.16
C LEU A 319 -17.06 15.67 8.60
N ARG A 320 -18.28 15.23 8.93
CA ARG A 320 -19.34 16.10 9.48
C ARG A 320 -19.09 16.46 10.95
N ASN A 321 -18.36 15.63 11.68
CA ASN A 321 -17.98 15.86 13.08
C ASN A 321 -16.56 15.33 13.37
N VAL A 322 -15.54 16.12 13.03
CA VAL A 322 -14.12 15.76 13.26
C VAL A 322 -13.60 16.06 14.66
N LYS A 323 -14.49 16.39 15.62
CA LYS A 323 -14.07 16.70 17.00
C LYS A 323 -13.61 15.47 17.76
N GLU A 324 -14.13 14.31 17.39
CA GLU A 324 -13.84 13.02 17.98
C GLU A 324 -13.79 11.95 16.89
N LYS A 325 -13.04 10.88 17.15
CA LYS A 325 -13.06 9.70 16.30
C LYS A 325 -14.42 9.02 16.42
N VAL A 326 -14.94 8.50 15.31
CA VAL A 326 -16.09 7.58 15.31
C VAL A 326 -15.69 6.27 15.97
N HIS A 327 -14.49 5.78 15.64
CA HIS A 327 -13.95 4.54 16.17
C HIS A 327 -12.42 4.54 16.12
N THR A 328 -11.79 3.64 16.89
CA THR A 328 -10.34 3.37 16.84
C THR A 328 -10.13 1.89 16.61
N LEU A 329 -9.34 1.54 15.59
CA LEU A 329 -8.93 0.16 15.35
C LEU A 329 -7.59 -0.07 16.04
N GLU A 330 -7.55 -1.10 16.88
CA GLU A 330 -6.40 -1.48 17.70
C GLU A 330 -6.02 -2.94 17.36
N GLY A 331 -4.72 -3.22 17.21
CA GLY A 331 -4.22 -4.56 16.88
C GLY A 331 -2.83 -4.57 16.26
N HIS A 332 -2.38 -3.45 15.70
CA HIS A 332 -0.98 -3.29 15.31
C HIS A 332 -0.07 -3.07 16.54
N ASN A 333 1.14 -3.61 16.46
CA ASN A 333 2.13 -3.52 17.55
C ASN A 333 3.20 -2.45 17.33
N ASP A 334 3.17 -1.78 16.18
CA ASP A 334 4.08 -0.71 15.79
C ASP A 334 3.40 0.29 14.85
N ALA A 335 4.10 1.35 14.48
CA ALA A 335 3.62 2.44 13.64
C ALA A 335 2.88 1.94 12.40
N VAL A 336 1.63 2.38 12.23
CA VAL A 336 0.84 2.08 11.03
C VAL A 336 1.23 3.07 9.95
N THR A 337 1.68 2.58 8.80
CA THR A 337 2.33 3.40 7.76
C THR A 337 1.53 3.52 6.48
N SER A 338 0.56 2.62 6.26
CA SER A 338 -0.22 2.60 5.02
C SER A 338 -1.66 2.18 5.28
N LEU A 339 -2.59 2.81 4.54
CA LEU A 339 -4.01 2.48 4.56
C LEU A 339 -4.54 2.37 3.14
N SER A 340 -5.44 1.42 2.92
CA SER A 340 -6.15 1.30 1.66
C SER A 340 -7.49 0.61 1.85
N TRP A 341 -8.58 1.30 1.50
CA TRP A 341 -9.90 0.68 1.45
C TRP A 341 -9.95 -0.37 0.35
N HIS A 342 -10.67 -1.46 0.61
CA HIS A 342 -10.93 -2.46 -0.40
C HIS A 342 -11.68 -1.81 -1.58
N PRO A 343 -11.30 -2.10 -2.84
CA PRO A 343 -11.85 -1.40 -4.00
C PRO A 343 -13.35 -1.66 -4.22
N ASN A 344 -13.86 -2.80 -3.74
CA ASN A 344 -15.21 -3.26 -4.04
C ASN A 344 -16.10 -3.45 -2.80
N GLU A 345 -15.52 -3.52 -1.60
CA GLU A 345 -16.25 -3.81 -0.37
C GLU A 345 -16.11 -2.62 0.59
N ALA A 346 -17.21 -1.89 0.78
CA ALA A 346 -17.19 -0.59 1.44
C ALA A 346 -16.77 -0.62 2.92
N GLY A 347 -16.97 -1.76 3.60
CA GLY A 347 -16.66 -1.95 5.01
C GLY A 347 -15.23 -2.44 5.27
N ILE A 348 -14.48 -2.82 4.23
CA ILE A 348 -13.18 -3.46 4.38
C ILE A 348 -12.04 -2.44 4.22
N LEU A 349 -11.21 -2.34 5.25
CA LEU A 349 -10.00 -1.50 5.25
C LEU A 349 -8.77 -2.38 5.41
N GLY A 350 -7.75 -2.17 4.58
CA GLY A 350 -6.42 -2.73 4.81
C GLY A 350 -5.50 -1.72 5.50
N SER A 351 -4.65 -2.20 6.40
CA SER A 351 -3.58 -1.42 7.02
C SER A 351 -2.26 -2.18 7.01
N GLY A 352 -1.17 -1.45 6.80
CA GLY A 352 0.18 -1.97 6.87
C GLY A 352 0.99 -1.24 7.94
N SER A 353 1.87 -1.96 8.64
CA SER A 353 2.63 -1.44 9.77
C SER A 353 4.10 -1.89 9.75
N TYR A 354 4.93 -1.14 10.48
CA TYR A 354 6.29 -1.52 10.81
C TYR A 354 6.38 -2.77 11.68
N ASP A 355 5.27 -3.24 12.25
CA ASP A 355 5.20 -4.54 12.94
C ASP A 355 5.30 -5.76 12.00
N ARG A 356 5.52 -5.51 10.70
CA ARG A 356 5.68 -6.51 9.63
C ARG A 356 4.38 -7.21 9.27
N ARG A 357 3.22 -6.67 9.68
CA ARG A 357 1.90 -7.22 9.39
C ARG A 357 1.10 -6.31 8.47
N ILE A 358 0.22 -6.95 7.71
CA ILE A 358 -0.92 -6.28 7.07
C ILE A 358 -2.17 -6.82 7.73
N ILE A 359 -3.05 -5.94 8.22
CA ILE A 359 -4.32 -6.33 8.83
C ILE A 359 -5.46 -5.86 7.92
N PHE A 360 -6.44 -6.73 7.71
CA PHE A 360 -7.72 -6.37 7.13
C PHE A 360 -8.76 -6.24 8.23
N TRP A 361 -9.52 -5.16 8.15
CA TRP A 361 -10.55 -4.79 9.11
C TRP A 361 -11.91 -4.81 8.44
N ASP A 362 -12.88 -5.45 9.08
CA ASP A 362 -14.28 -5.37 8.69
C ASP A 362 -15.06 -4.48 9.65
N LEU A 363 -15.35 -3.26 9.20
CA LEU A 363 -16.07 -2.28 10.00
C LEU A 363 -17.52 -2.65 10.28
N SER A 364 -18.09 -3.63 9.58
CA SER A 364 -19.45 -4.11 9.87
C SER A 364 -19.53 -4.93 11.16
N ARG A 365 -18.39 -5.48 11.59
CA ARG A 365 -18.27 -6.34 12.79
C ARG A 365 -17.94 -5.57 14.07
N VAL A 366 -17.78 -4.25 13.98
CA VAL A 366 -17.49 -3.40 15.14
C VAL A 366 -18.61 -3.53 16.16
N GLY A 367 -18.24 -3.96 17.38
CA GLY A 367 -19.17 -4.14 18.50
C GLY A 367 -19.93 -5.46 18.50
N GLU A 368 -19.57 -6.42 17.63
CA GLU A 368 -20.04 -7.81 17.77
C GLU A 368 -19.55 -8.43 19.09
N GLU A 369 -20.38 -9.27 19.70
CA GLU A 369 -19.99 -10.01 20.91
C GLU A 369 -19.06 -11.16 20.54
N GLN A 370 -17.89 -11.22 21.20
CA GLN A 370 -16.92 -12.30 21.05
C GLN A 370 -16.98 -13.26 22.24
N LEU A 371 -16.58 -14.52 22.01
CA LEU A 371 -16.34 -15.45 23.11
C LEU A 371 -15.10 -15.00 23.90
N PRO A 372 -14.98 -15.37 25.19
CA PRO A 372 -13.83 -14.98 26.00
C PRO A 372 -12.47 -15.36 25.40
N ASP A 373 -12.39 -16.51 24.74
CA ASP A 373 -11.15 -17.00 24.13
C ASP A 373 -10.78 -16.20 22.87
N ASP A 374 -11.77 -15.64 22.14
CA ASP A 374 -11.53 -14.84 20.92
C ASP A 374 -11.07 -13.41 21.23
N LEU A 375 -11.35 -12.90 22.45
CA LEU A 375 -10.93 -11.56 22.87
C LEU A 375 -9.41 -11.43 22.97
N ASP A 376 -8.71 -12.54 23.23
CA ASP A 376 -7.25 -12.58 23.31
C ASP A 376 -6.59 -12.49 21.91
N ASP A 377 -7.33 -12.85 20.85
CA ASP A 377 -6.84 -12.83 19.46
C ASP A 377 -7.03 -11.47 18.77
N GLY A 378 -7.89 -10.60 19.32
CA GLY A 378 -8.11 -9.24 18.83
C GLY A 378 -9.58 -8.82 18.81
N PRO A 379 -9.87 -7.57 18.41
CA PRO A 379 -11.24 -7.06 18.35
C PRO A 379 -12.03 -7.74 17.21
N PRO A 380 -13.38 -7.74 17.26
CA PRO A 380 -14.20 -8.49 16.30
C PRO A 380 -14.07 -7.99 14.86
N GLU A 381 -13.74 -6.71 14.68
CA GLU A 381 -13.45 -6.11 13.37
C GLU A 381 -12.12 -6.55 12.76
N LEU A 382 -11.22 -7.22 13.49
CA LEU A 382 -9.99 -7.77 12.91
C LEU A 382 -10.35 -9.02 12.09
N LEU A 383 -10.42 -8.86 10.77
CA LEU A 383 -10.86 -9.92 9.85
C LEU A 383 -9.72 -10.89 9.50
N PHE A 384 -8.54 -10.35 9.18
CA PHE A 384 -7.41 -11.15 8.72
C PHE A 384 -6.07 -10.47 9.00
N MET A 385 -5.05 -11.26 9.36
CA MET A 385 -3.69 -10.78 9.52
C MET A 385 -2.72 -11.54 8.60
N HIS A 386 -2.04 -10.81 7.74
CA HIS A 386 -0.97 -11.34 6.92
C HIS A 386 0.38 -11.25 7.64
N GLY A 387 0.95 -12.40 7.96
CA GLY A 387 2.25 -12.55 8.64
C GLY A 387 3.38 -13.06 7.74
N GLY A 388 3.28 -12.84 6.43
CA GLY A 388 4.26 -13.34 5.46
C GLY A 388 5.57 -12.57 5.38
N HIS A 389 5.61 -11.34 5.90
CA HIS A 389 6.79 -10.48 5.87
C HIS A 389 7.65 -10.63 7.13
N THR A 390 8.96 -10.62 6.93
CA THR A 390 9.98 -10.75 7.98
C THR A 390 10.67 -9.43 8.33
N ASN A 391 10.33 -8.35 7.62
CA ASN A 391 10.86 -7.01 7.86
C ASN A 391 9.76 -5.95 7.71
N HIS A 392 10.08 -4.70 8.01
CA HIS A 392 9.15 -3.56 7.96
C HIS A 392 8.48 -3.47 6.59
N LEU A 393 7.17 -3.16 6.63
CA LEU A 393 6.37 -3.04 5.43
C LEU A 393 6.59 -1.67 4.78
N ALA A 394 6.91 -1.68 3.49
CA ALA A 394 7.14 -0.46 2.71
C ALA A 394 5.84 0.08 2.06
N ASP A 395 5.09 -0.77 1.34
CA ASP A 395 3.81 -0.39 0.73
C ASP A 395 2.98 -1.65 0.41
N PHE A 396 1.67 -1.48 0.26
CA PHE A 396 0.80 -2.54 -0.27
C PHE A 396 -0.30 -1.97 -1.17
N SER A 397 -0.87 -2.84 -2.02
CA SER A 397 -1.90 -2.45 -2.98
C SER A 397 -2.90 -3.57 -3.20
N TRP A 398 -4.19 -3.24 -3.08
CA TRP A 398 -5.29 -4.06 -3.53
C TRP A 398 -5.33 -4.18 -5.05
N ASN A 399 -5.56 -5.38 -5.56
CA ASN A 399 -5.92 -5.59 -6.95
C ASN A 399 -7.40 -5.20 -7.14
N ARG A 400 -7.70 -4.43 -8.20
CA ARG A 400 -9.07 -3.97 -8.48
C ARG A 400 -9.90 -4.97 -9.28
N ASN A 401 -9.25 -5.97 -9.86
CA ASN A 401 -9.85 -6.90 -10.81
C ASN A 401 -10.02 -8.31 -10.21
N GLU A 402 -9.16 -8.69 -9.25
CA GLU A 402 -9.29 -9.92 -8.49
C GLU A 402 -9.60 -9.57 -7.02
N PRO A 403 -10.81 -9.90 -6.51
CA PRO A 403 -11.16 -9.67 -5.11
C PRO A 403 -10.15 -10.35 -4.17
N TRP A 404 -9.86 -9.68 -3.05
CA TRP A 404 -8.99 -10.21 -1.99
C TRP A 404 -7.54 -10.51 -2.39
N LEU A 405 -7.12 -10.09 -3.58
CA LEU A 405 -5.74 -10.19 -4.03
C LEU A 405 -4.97 -8.91 -3.69
N VAL A 406 -3.81 -9.08 -3.07
CA VAL A 406 -2.92 -8.00 -2.65
C VAL A 406 -1.51 -8.23 -3.16
N ALA A 407 -0.83 -7.14 -3.47
CA ALA A 407 0.62 -7.11 -3.57
C ALA A 407 1.19 -6.26 -2.43
N SER A 408 2.21 -6.76 -1.74
CA SER A 408 2.86 -6.05 -0.63
C SER A 408 4.37 -6.22 -0.70
N ALA A 409 5.10 -5.17 -0.32
CA ALA A 409 6.56 -5.18 -0.31
C ALA A 409 7.10 -4.81 1.08
N ALA A 410 8.20 -5.45 1.45
CA ALA A 410 8.98 -5.16 2.65
C ALA A 410 10.39 -4.68 2.32
N GLU A 411 11.06 -4.11 3.32
CA GLU A 411 12.40 -3.53 3.20
C GLU A 411 13.53 -4.56 2.98
N ASP A 412 13.26 -5.86 3.21
CA ASP A 412 14.17 -6.98 2.95
C ASP A 412 14.10 -7.53 1.50
N ASN A 413 13.71 -6.67 0.56
CA ASN A 413 13.53 -6.95 -0.86
C ASN A 413 12.37 -7.90 -1.19
N LEU A 414 11.59 -8.35 -0.21
CA LEU A 414 10.53 -9.31 -0.43
C LEU A 414 9.29 -8.63 -1.01
N LEU A 415 8.92 -9.02 -2.23
CA LEU A 415 7.61 -8.74 -2.82
C LEU A 415 6.74 -9.98 -2.66
N GLN A 416 5.57 -9.83 -2.04
CA GLN A 416 4.56 -10.87 -1.95
C GLN A 416 3.32 -10.50 -2.74
N ILE A 417 2.77 -11.47 -3.47
CA ILE A 417 1.47 -11.40 -4.12
C ILE A 417 0.62 -12.53 -3.56
N TRP A 418 -0.49 -12.21 -2.90
CA TRP A 418 -1.25 -13.18 -2.13
C TRP A 418 -2.74 -12.88 -2.16
N LYS A 419 -3.54 -13.94 -2.13
CA LYS A 419 -5.00 -13.90 -2.09
C LYS A 419 -5.48 -14.61 -0.84
N VAL A 420 -6.27 -13.94 -0.01
CA VAL A 420 -6.87 -14.54 1.19
C VAL A 420 -7.77 -15.70 0.78
N ALA A 421 -7.79 -16.76 1.58
CA ALA A 421 -8.63 -17.91 1.34
C ALA A 421 -10.11 -17.54 1.34
N GLU A 422 -10.87 -18.04 0.36
CA GLU A 422 -12.33 -17.84 0.28
C GLU A 422 -13.05 -18.34 1.54
N ALA A 423 -12.52 -19.33 2.24
CA ALA A 423 -13.07 -19.80 3.52
C ALA A 423 -13.06 -18.73 4.65
N ILE A 424 -12.27 -17.66 4.50
CA ILE A 424 -12.15 -16.58 5.50
C ILE A 424 -13.02 -15.37 5.10
N VAL A 425 -13.07 -15.08 3.79
CA VAL A 425 -13.64 -13.82 3.26
C VAL A 425 -14.83 -14.02 2.32
N GLY A 426 -15.16 -15.26 2.00
CA GLY A 426 -16.34 -15.63 1.24
C GLY A 426 -17.59 -15.28 2.04
N LYS A 427 -18.64 -14.83 1.34
CA LYS A 427 -19.95 -14.65 1.97
C LYS A 427 -20.55 -16.03 2.19
N ASP A 428 -21.10 -16.28 3.37
CA ASP A 428 -21.90 -17.47 3.61
C ASP A 428 -23.09 -17.47 2.63
N ASP A 429 -23.02 -18.29 1.58
CA ASP A 429 -24.14 -18.50 0.63
C ASP A 429 -25.40 -19.09 1.32
N GLY A 430 -25.32 -19.39 2.62
CA GLY A 430 -26.43 -19.80 3.48
C GLY A 430 -27.42 -18.68 3.86
N GLU A 431 -27.12 -17.41 3.56
CA GLU A 431 -28.04 -16.27 3.77
C GLU A 431 -28.71 -15.74 2.50
N LEU A 432 -28.73 -16.51 1.41
CA LEU A 432 -29.66 -16.20 0.31
C LEU A 432 -31.09 -16.45 0.81
N PRO A 433 -32.01 -15.46 0.75
CA PRO A 433 -33.41 -15.70 1.03
C PRO A 433 -33.90 -16.84 0.16
N VAL A 434 -34.51 -17.85 0.77
CA VAL A 434 -35.05 -19.06 0.10
C VAL A 434 -35.97 -18.70 -1.09
N ASP A 435 -36.48 -17.48 -1.13
CA ASP A 435 -37.33 -16.93 -2.19
C ASP A 435 -36.62 -16.73 -3.56
N GLU A 436 -35.27 -16.80 -3.64
CA GLU A 436 -34.54 -16.70 -4.92
C GLU A 436 -34.02 -18.04 -5.46
N LEU A 437 -34.18 -19.14 -4.72
CA LEU A 437 -33.78 -20.48 -5.18
C LEU A 437 -34.82 -21.19 -6.06
N ASP A 438 -36.01 -20.59 -6.24
CA ASP A 438 -37.14 -21.16 -6.99
C ASP A 438 -37.54 -20.32 -8.24
N ARG A 439 -36.59 -19.68 -8.94
CA ARG A 439 -36.86 -19.03 -10.24
C ARG A 439 -35.99 -19.47 -11.40
#